data_AF-A0A533XS96-F1
#
_entry.id   AF-A0A533XS96-F1
#
_cell.length_a   1.000
_cell.length_b   1.000
_cell.length_c   1.000
_cell.angle_alpha   90.00
_cell.angle_beta   90.00
_cell.angle_gamma   90.00
#
_symmetry.space_group_name_H-M   'P 1'
#
loop_
_entity.id
_entity.type
_entity.pdbx_description
1 polymer ?
#
loop_
_entity_poly.entity_id
_entity_poly.type
_entity_poly.pdbx_seq_one_letter_code
_entity_poly.pdbx_strand_id
1 'polypeptide(L)'
;MASNQKRVALTVSLPPELAREFDKLAEAEAKNKSQLFRDMFRNYRQRRQEEEFFELQRYASRQARKKGVLTEEDVDAIVFRDR
;
A
#
# COMPACT_ATOMS: atom_id res chain seq x y z
N MET A 1 -5.50 -21.76 17.03
CA MET A 1 -6.72 -21.06 17.44
C MET A 1 -6.97 -19.94 16.44
N ALA A 2 -7.90 -20.10 15.50
CA ALA A 2 -8.21 -19.05 14.54
C ALA A 2 -8.85 -17.87 15.29
N SER A 3 -8.28 -16.68 15.19
CA SER A 3 -8.82 -15.49 15.84
C SER A 3 -10.24 -15.24 15.32
N ASN A 4 -11.21 -15.16 16.23
CA ASN A 4 -12.56 -14.71 15.92
C ASN A 4 -12.52 -13.20 15.70
N GLN A 5 -11.99 -12.76 14.55
CA GLN A 5 -11.98 -11.35 14.18
C GLN A 5 -13.42 -10.95 13.83
N LYS A 6 -14.14 -10.37 14.80
CA LYS A 6 -15.49 -9.84 14.57
C LYS A 6 -15.46 -8.86 13.39
N ARG A 7 -16.26 -9.15 12.36
CA ARG A 7 -16.48 -8.23 11.23
C ARG A 7 -17.32 -7.05 11.73
N VAL A 8 -16.94 -5.84 11.37
CA VAL A 8 -17.71 -4.62 11.62
C VAL A 8 -18.33 -4.17 10.29
N ALA A 9 -19.62 -3.86 10.30
CA ALA A 9 -20.29 -3.33 9.12
C ALA A 9 -19.86 -1.89 8.86
N LEU A 10 -19.53 -1.58 7.61
CA LEU A 10 -19.24 -0.24 7.14
C LEU A 10 -20.31 0.15 6.13
N THR A 11 -21.05 1.22 6.40
CA THR A 11 -22.05 1.79 5.49
C THR A 11 -21.46 3.02 4.84
N VAL A 12 -21.51 3.08 3.50
CA VAL A 12 -21.06 4.23 2.71
C VAL A 12 -22.15 4.63 1.74
N SER A 13 -22.27 5.94 1.50
CA SER A 13 -23.14 6.49 0.47
C SER A 13 -22.32 6.79 -0.78
N LEU A 14 -22.82 6.39 -1.95
CA LEU A 14 -22.17 6.61 -3.23
C LEU A 14 -23.14 7.34 -4.19
N PRO A 15 -22.64 8.15 -5.13
CA PRO A 15 -23.44 8.63 -6.23
C PRO A 15 -24.13 7.48 -6.97
N PRO A 16 -25.39 7.62 -7.42
CA PRO A 16 -26.14 6.52 -8.03
C PRO A 16 -25.45 5.86 -9.21
N GLU A 17 -24.74 6.64 -10.03
CA GLU A 17 -23.96 6.13 -11.16
C GLU A 17 -22.81 5.24 -10.71
N LEU A 18 -22.03 5.70 -9.74
CA LEU A 18 -20.92 4.92 -9.19
C LEU A 18 -21.40 3.63 -8.51
N ALA A 19 -22.54 3.66 -7.83
CA ALA A 19 -23.13 2.45 -7.25
C ALA A 19 -23.50 1.42 -8.33
N ARG A 20 -24.03 1.87 -9.48
CA ARG A 20 -24.33 0.99 -10.62
C ARG A 20 -23.07 0.41 -11.26
N GLU A 21 -22.03 1.23 -11.41
CA GLU A 21 -20.74 0.76 -11.93
C GLU A 21 -20.09 -0.27 -11.01
N PHE A 22 -20.12 -0.02 -9.70
CA PHE A 22 -19.60 -0.94 -8.70
C PHE A 22 -20.32 -2.30 -8.75
N ASP A 23 -21.64 -2.28 -8.91
CA ASP A 23 -22.44 -3.51 -9.01
C ASP A 23 -22.11 -4.30 -10.29
N LYS A 24 -22.01 -3.62 -11.44
CA LYS A 24 -21.59 -4.24 -12.71
C LYS A 24 -20.20 -4.86 -12.61
N LEU A 25 -19.26 -4.16 -11.95
CA LEU A 25 -17.90 -4.67 -11.78
C LEU A 25 -17.88 -5.91 -10.87
N ALA A 26 -18.65 -5.89 -9.78
CA ALA A 26 -18.76 -7.03 -8.88
C ALA A 26 -19.33 -8.26 -9.61
N GLU A 27 -20.36 -8.07 -10.43
CA GLU A 27 -20.93 -9.13 -11.28
C GLU A 27 -19.93 -9.66 -12.30
N ALA A 28 -19.25 -8.78 -13.03
CA ALA A 28 -18.25 -9.15 -14.03
C ALA A 28 -17.08 -9.95 -13.45
N GLU A 29 -16.70 -9.67 -12.19
CA GLU A 29 -15.64 -10.40 -11.48
C GLU A 29 -16.16 -11.61 -10.67
N ALA A 30 -17.45 -11.95 -10.74
CA ALA A 30 -18.09 -12.99 -9.93
C ALA A 30 -17.84 -12.82 -8.41
N LYS A 31 -17.87 -11.57 -7.94
CA LYS A 31 -17.64 -11.17 -6.54
C LYS A 31 -18.89 -10.56 -5.93
N ASN A 32 -19.06 -10.73 -4.62
CA ASN A 32 -20.00 -9.89 -3.87
C ASN A 32 -19.40 -8.52 -3.58
N LYS A 33 -20.26 -7.54 -3.27
CA LYS A 33 -19.88 -6.14 -3.00
C LYS A 33 -18.78 -6.01 -1.93
N SER A 34 -18.90 -6.76 -0.84
CA SER A 34 -17.92 -6.72 0.25
C SER A 34 -16.57 -7.34 -0.14
N GLN A 35 -16.55 -8.32 -1.05
CA GLN A 35 -15.31 -8.90 -1.56
C GLN A 35 -14.61 -7.92 -2.50
N LEU A 36 -15.33 -7.36 -3.47
CA LEU A 36 -14.80 -6.34 -4.37
C LEU A 36 -14.25 -5.14 -3.59
N PHE A 37 -15.00 -4.62 -2.61
CA PHE A 37 -14.54 -3.51 -1.77
C PHE A 37 -13.24 -3.83 -1.02
N ARG A 38 -13.11 -5.05 -0.46
CA ARG A 38 -11.88 -5.46 0.25
C ARG A 38 -10.69 -5.58 -0.70
N ASP A 39 -10.90 -6.07 -1.91
CA ASP A 39 -9.85 -6.18 -2.93
C ASP A 39 -9.38 -4.79 -3.37
N MET A 40 -10.34 -3.89 -3.69
CA MET A 40 -10.06 -2.50 -4.04
C MET A 40 -9.31 -1.78 -2.91
N PHE A 41 -9.74 -1.95 -1.65
CA PHE A 41 -9.09 -1.34 -0.51
C PHE A 41 -7.65 -1.84 -0.32
N ARG A 42 -7.40 -3.14 -0.52
CA ARG A 42 -6.03 -3.69 -0.49
C ARG A 42 -5.16 -3.09 -1.58
N ASN A 43 -5.68 -3.01 -2.80
CA ASN A 43 -4.96 -2.40 -3.93
C ASN A 43 -4.65 -0.92 -3.66
N TYR A 44 -5.63 -0.16 -3.17
CA TYR A 44 -5.44 1.24 -2.78
C TYR A 44 -4.34 1.39 -1.72
N ARG A 45 -4.35 0.54 -0.67
CA ARG A 45 -3.32 0.55 0.37
C ARG A 45 -1.94 0.22 -0.20
N GLN A 46 -1.83 -0.78 -1.07
CA GLN A 46 -0.56 -1.14 -1.69
C GLN A 46 0.01 0.02 -2.51
N ARG A 47 -0.82 0.67 -3.33
CA ARG A 47 -0.41 1.84 -4.11
C ARG A 47 0.10 2.98 -3.22
N ARG A 48 -0.60 3.26 -2.12
CA ARG A 48 -0.17 4.28 -1.14
C ARG A 48 1.16 3.95 -0.48
N GLN A 49 1.38 2.68 -0.13
CA GLN A 49 2.65 2.21 0.45
C GLN A 49 3.80 2.31 -0.55
N GLU A 50 3.54 2.00 -1.82
CA GLU A 50 4.52 2.10 -2.90
C GLU A 50 4.89 3.57 -3.17
N GLU A 51 3.91 4.48 -3.20
CA GLU A 51 4.14 5.93 -3.28
C GLU A 51 5.06 6.42 -2.16
N GLU A 52 4.73 6.06 -0.90
CA GLU A 52 5.52 6.42 0.28
C GLU A 52 6.94 5.86 0.23
N PHE A 53 7.08 4.59 -0.15
CA PHE A 53 8.38 3.94 -0.31
C PHE A 53 9.26 4.67 -1.32
N PHE A 54 8.72 5.01 -2.51
CA PHE A 54 9.50 5.71 -3.52
C PHE A 54 9.82 7.16 -3.14
N GLU A 55 8.96 7.83 -2.37
CA GLU A 55 9.28 9.14 -1.81
C GLU A 55 10.48 9.07 -0.84
N LEU A 56 10.45 8.12 0.08
CA LEU A 56 11.54 7.87 1.02
C LEU A 56 12.82 7.47 0.28
N GLN A 57 12.73 6.58 -0.70
CA GLN A 57 13.87 6.17 -1.52
C GLN A 57 14.50 7.37 -2.24
N ARG A 58 13.70 8.21 -2.92
CA ARG A 58 14.20 9.41 -3.59
C ARG A 58 14.89 10.36 -2.61
N TYR A 59 14.31 10.58 -1.43
CA TYR A 59 14.92 11.39 -0.39
C TYR A 59 16.26 10.79 0.07
N ALA A 60 16.28 9.51 0.42
CA ALA A 60 17.46 8.81 0.91
C ALA A 60 18.59 8.80 -0.12
N SER A 61 18.28 8.49 -1.40
CA SER A 61 19.28 8.52 -2.48
C SER A 61 19.89 9.91 -2.66
N ARG A 62 19.10 10.99 -2.54
CA ARG A 62 19.65 12.36 -2.58
C ARG A 62 20.59 12.63 -1.41
N GLN A 63 20.26 12.16 -0.21
CA GLN A 63 21.11 12.35 0.97
C GLN A 63 22.39 11.50 0.89
N ALA A 64 22.28 10.25 0.46
CA ALA A 64 23.43 9.35 0.28
C ALA A 64 24.45 9.93 -0.70
N ARG A 65 23.99 10.40 -1.87
CA ARG A 65 24.83 11.09 -2.86
C ARG A 65 25.53 12.33 -2.28
N LYS A 66 24.81 13.17 -1.53
CA LYS A 66 25.40 14.34 -0.86
C LYS A 66 26.48 13.98 0.16
N LYS A 67 26.39 12.79 0.76
CA LYS A 67 27.33 12.26 1.75
C LYS A 67 28.40 11.35 1.13
N GLY A 68 28.40 11.15 -0.19
CA GLY A 68 29.34 10.28 -0.88
C GLY A 68 29.11 8.78 -0.65
N VAL A 69 27.95 8.37 -0.15
CA VAL A 69 27.58 6.96 0.06
C VAL A 69 26.94 6.43 -1.22
N LEU A 70 27.65 5.57 -1.95
CA LEU A 70 27.27 5.11 -3.29
C LEU A 70 27.21 3.59 -3.42
N THR A 71 27.92 2.85 -2.56
CA THR A 71 27.96 1.38 -2.58
C THR A 71 27.47 0.77 -1.28
N GLU A 72 27.27 -0.56 -1.29
CA GLU A 72 26.93 -1.29 -0.06
C GLU A 72 28.10 -1.26 0.94
N GLU A 73 29.34 -1.27 0.46
CA GLU A 73 30.53 -1.15 1.32
C GLU A 73 30.60 0.20 2.04
N ASP A 74 30.19 1.30 1.38
CA ASP A 74 30.08 2.62 2.03
C ASP A 74 29.06 2.61 3.17
N VAL A 75 27.96 1.87 2.99
CA VAL A 75 26.93 1.70 4.02
C VAL A 75 27.46 0.87 5.17
N ASP A 76 28.10 -0.26 4.88
CA ASP A 76 28.69 -1.15 5.88
C ASP A 76 29.75 -0.44 6.71
N ALA A 77 30.61 0.36 6.06
CA ALA A 77 31.63 1.17 6.72
C ALA A 77 31.06 2.27 7.64
N ILE A 78 29.78 2.63 7.50
CA ILE A 78 29.07 3.55 8.39
C ILE A 78 28.35 2.78 9.50
N VAL A 79 27.62 1.72 9.15
CA VAL A 79 26.76 0.97 10.08
C VAL A 79 27.58 0.12 11.06
N PHE A 80 28.70 -0.45 10.60
CA PHE A 80 29.53 -1.36 11.39
C PHE A 80 30.80 -0.73 11.93
N ARG A 81 30.99 0.58 11.75
CA ARG A 81 32.22 1.28 12.15
C ARG A 81 32.55 1.14 13.65
N ASP A 82 31.53 1.07 14.49
CA ASP A 82 31.64 1.08 15.95
C ASP A 82 31.12 -0.22 16.60
N ARG A 83 31.03 -1.32 15.83
CA ARG A 83 30.49 -2.59 16.31
C ARG A 83 31.56 -3.63 16.57
#